data_AF-A0A7W0ZNR8-F1
#
_entry.id   AF-A0A7W0ZNR8-F1
#
_cell.length_a   1.000
_cell.length_b   1.000
_cell.length_c   1.000
_cell.angle_alpha   90.00
_cell.angle_beta   90.00
_cell.angle_gamma   90.00
#
_symmetry.space_group_name_H-M   'P 1'
#
loop_
_entity.id
_entity.type
_entity.pdbx_description
1 polymer ?
#
loop_
_entity_poly.entity_id
_entity_poly.type
_entity_poly.pdbx_seq_one_letter_code
_entity_poly.pdbx_strand_id
1 'polypeptide(L)'
;MSAEPVSRMDAAIAEIKELILTHFTGATFDVGLSDDPDGTSMTVTVDVEDTDDVVDVIVERSLEMQVDEGIPLYVVPVRPIERIMADLRAPDPVWKRPLPSFG
;
A
#
# COMPACT_ATOMS: atom_id res chain seq x y z
N MET A 1 8.22 13.90 -31.77
CA MET A 1 8.70 13.09 -30.64
C MET A 1 7.54 12.22 -30.20
N SER A 2 7.60 10.93 -30.51
CA SER A 2 6.59 9.96 -30.10
C SER A 2 6.67 9.82 -28.58
N ALA A 3 5.55 10.01 -27.88
CA ALA A 3 5.44 9.50 -26.53
C ALA A 3 5.60 7.98 -26.63
N GLU A 4 6.57 7.41 -25.93
CA GLU A 4 6.64 5.96 -25.80
C GLU A 4 5.33 5.48 -25.15
N PRO A 5 4.76 4.34 -25.58
CA PRO A 5 3.54 3.84 -24.97
C PRO A 5 3.82 3.59 -23.49
N VAL A 6 3.12 4.32 -22.61
CA VAL A 6 3.17 4.11 -21.16
C VAL A 6 2.90 2.64 -20.89
N SER A 7 3.79 1.98 -20.17
CA SER A 7 3.60 0.58 -19.81
C SER A 7 2.28 0.42 -19.05
N ARG A 8 1.57 -0.69 -19.25
CA ARG A 8 0.38 -1.01 -18.45
C ARG A 8 0.68 -1.04 -16.95
N MET A 9 1.90 -1.45 -16.59
CA MET A 9 2.38 -1.40 -15.20
C MET A 9 2.53 0.04 -14.70
N ASP A 10 3.13 0.94 -15.50
CA ASP A 10 3.30 2.34 -15.12
C ASP A 10 1.95 3.06 -14.95
N ALA A 11 0.98 2.72 -15.81
CA ALA A 11 -0.39 3.22 -15.69
C ALA A 11 -1.08 2.72 -14.40
N ALA A 12 -0.94 1.43 -14.09
CA ALA A 12 -1.49 0.85 -12.85
C ALA A 12 -0.86 1.47 -11.59
N ILE A 13 0.46 1.67 -11.58
CA ILE A 13 1.16 2.36 -10.49
C ILE A 13 0.63 3.79 -10.32
N ALA A 14 0.46 4.52 -11.41
CA ALA A 14 -0.06 5.90 -11.36
C ALA A 14 -1.50 5.93 -10.82
N GLU A 15 -2.35 5.01 -11.26
CA GLU A 15 -3.74 4.90 -10.83
C GLU A 15 -3.84 4.61 -9.32
N ILE A 16 -3.10 3.62 -8.80
CA ILE A 16 -3.12 3.31 -7.37
C ILE A 16 -2.54 4.48 -6.54
N LYS A 17 -1.51 5.18 -7.05
CA LYS A 17 -0.98 6.37 -6.37
C LYS A 17 -2.02 7.47 -6.25
N GLU A 18 -2.77 7.76 -7.31
CA GLU A 18 -3.85 8.77 -7.26
C GLU A 18 -4.96 8.36 -6.29
N LEU A 19 -5.36 7.09 -6.32
CA LEU A 19 -6.37 6.55 -5.41
C LEU A 19 -5.96 6.76 -3.95
N ILE A 20 -4.73 6.38 -3.59
CA ILE A 20 -4.20 6.54 -2.24
C ILE A 20 -4.07 8.03 -1.88
N LEU A 21 -3.51 8.87 -2.76
CA LEU A 21 -3.29 10.30 -2.48
C LEU A 21 -4.60 11.09 -2.28
N THR A 22 -5.70 10.62 -2.88
CA THR A 22 -7.03 11.21 -2.69
C THR A 22 -7.51 11.08 -1.24
N HIS A 23 -7.16 9.96 -0.58
CA HIS A 23 -7.54 9.69 0.81
C HIS A 23 -6.44 10.06 1.80
N PHE A 24 -5.17 9.91 1.41
CA PHE A 24 -3.99 10.04 2.26
C PHE A 24 -2.95 10.95 1.59
N THR A 25 -3.14 12.26 1.75
CA THR A 25 -2.33 13.30 1.09
C THR A 25 -0.85 13.30 1.49
N GLY A 26 -0.49 12.65 2.59
CA GLY A 26 0.89 12.53 3.08
C GLY A 26 1.58 11.21 2.70
N ALA A 27 0.95 10.35 1.90
CA ALA A 27 1.54 9.08 1.52
C ALA A 27 2.77 9.26 0.62
N THR A 28 3.80 8.46 0.87
CA THR A 28 4.98 8.35 0.00
C THR A 28 5.11 6.93 -0.54
N PHE A 29 5.78 6.78 -1.68
CA PHE A 29 5.77 5.55 -2.47
C PHE A 29 7.18 5.16 -2.87
N ASP A 30 7.51 3.89 -2.68
CA ASP A 30 8.70 3.26 -3.23
C ASP A 30 8.26 2.07 -4.09
N VAL A 31 8.77 1.98 -5.32
CA VAL A 31 8.37 0.95 -6.29
C VAL A 31 9.60 0.18 -6.70
N GLY A 32 9.54 -1.15 -6.58
CA GLY A 32 10.64 -2.04 -6.92
C GLY A 32 10.15 -3.35 -7.49
N LEU A 33 11.07 -4.07 -8.15
CA LEU A 33 10.83 -5.45 -8.53
C LEU A 33 10.78 -6.32 -7.27
N SER A 34 9.84 -7.24 -7.26
CA SER A 34 9.70 -8.28 -6.24
C SER A 34 9.89 -9.64 -6.89
N ASP A 35 10.72 -10.47 -6.26
CA ASP A 35 10.97 -11.85 -6.67
C ASP A 35 10.01 -12.84 -5.96
N ASP A 36 9.31 -12.40 -4.89
CA ASP A 36 8.32 -13.23 -4.20
C ASP A 36 7.24 -12.37 -3.48
N PRO A 37 6.01 -12.31 -4.01
CA PRO A 37 5.58 -12.87 -5.29
C PRO A 37 6.28 -12.19 -6.47
N ASP A 38 6.49 -12.93 -7.57
CA ASP A 38 7.04 -12.41 -8.83
C ASP A 38 6.16 -11.26 -9.35
N GLY A 39 6.73 -10.06 -9.46
CA GLY A 39 6.03 -8.90 -9.97
C GLY A 39 6.63 -7.56 -9.55
N THR A 40 5.78 -6.53 -9.50
CA THR A 40 6.15 -5.22 -9.00
C THR A 40 5.59 -5.05 -7.59
N SER A 41 6.44 -4.70 -6.64
CA SER A 41 6.02 -4.29 -5.30
C SER A 41 6.01 -2.76 -5.21
N MET A 42 4.99 -2.23 -4.54
CA MET A 42 4.89 -0.83 -4.18
C MET A 42 4.70 -0.73 -2.67
N THR A 43 5.74 -0.22 -2.01
CA THR A 43 5.65 0.12 -0.58
C THR A 43 5.03 1.50 -0.45
N VAL A 44 3.96 1.60 0.35
CA VAL A 44 3.26 2.85 0.63
C VAL A 44 3.53 3.24 2.06
N THR A 45 4.31 4.30 2.28
CA THR A 45 4.54 4.80 3.63
C THR A 45 3.52 5.89 3.95
N VAL A 46 2.70 5.68 4.97
CA VAL A 46 1.62 6.60 5.33
C VAL A 46 1.39 6.60 6.84
N ASP A 47 1.17 7.80 7.39
CA ASP A 47 1.03 8.02 8.83
C ASP A 47 -0.41 7.84 9.31
N VAL A 48 -0.89 6.60 9.33
CA VAL A 48 -2.25 6.22 9.77
C VAL A 48 -2.21 5.42 11.07
N GLU A 49 -3.36 5.36 11.76
CA GLU A 49 -3.50 4.52 12.95
C GLU A 49 -3.45 3.04 12.57
N ASP A 50 -4.23 2.66 11.56
CA ASP A 50 -4.29 1.32 11.00
C ASP A 50 -3.95 1.35 9.51
N THR A 51 -3.07 0.45 9.08
CA THR A 51 -2.71 0.29 7.66
C THR A 51 -3.81 -0.40 6.87
N ASP A 52 -4.74 -1.10 7.53
CA ASP A 52 -5.90 -1.73 6.89
C ASP A 52 -6.82 -0.69 6.22
N ASP A 53 -6.90 0.53 6.77
CA ASP A 53 -7.61 1.65 6.13
C ASP A 53 -7.11 1.96 4.72
N VAL A 54 -5.80 1.74 4.47
CA VAL A 54 -5.18 1.96 3.16
C VAL A 54 -5.51 0.80 2.23
N VAL A 55 -5.54 -0.43 2.76
CA VAL A 55 -5.91 -1.64 2.02
C VAL A 55 -7.36 -1.53 1.56
N ASP A 56 -8.28 -1.13 2.43
CA ASP A 56 -9.71 -0.98 2.12
C ASP A 56 -9.96 -0.02 0.96
N VAL A 57 -9.14 1.04 0.82
CA VAL A 57 -9.24 1.99 -0.29
C VAL A 57 -8.83 1.36 -1.63
N ILE A 58 -7.82 0.49 -1.63
CA ILE A 58 -7.20 -0.02 -2.86
C ILE A 58 -7.60 -1.45 -3.23
N VAL A 59 -8.21 -2.19 -2.32
CA VAL A 59 -8.39 -3.65 -2.43
C VAL A 59 -9.21 -4.05 -3.66
N GLU A 60 -10.33 -3.37 -3.91
CA GLU A 60 -11.20 -3.68 -5.04
C GLU A 60 -10.46 -3.49 -6.37
N ARG A 61 -9.80 -2.34 -6.52
CA ARG A 61 -9.07 -2.03 -7.75
C ARG A 61 -7.82 -2.88 -7.93
N SER A 62 -7.09 -3.16 -6.85
CA SER A 62 -5.90 -4.02 -6.89
C SER A 62 -6.27 -5.46 -7.28
N LEU A 63 -7.40 -5.97 -6.79
CA LEU A 63 -7.90 -7.28 -7.18
C LEU A 63 -8.29 -7.34 -8.66
N GLU A 64 -9.01 -6.34 -9.17
CA GLU A 64 -9.37 -6.27 -10.59
C GLU A 64 -8.10 -6.23 -11.48
N MET A 65 -7.11 -5.39 -11.10
CA MET A 65 -5.82 -5.33 -11.81
C MET A 65 -5.12 -6.69 -11.84
N GLN A 66 -5.07 -7.41 -10.71
CA GLN A 66 -4.35 -8.69 -10.62
C GLN A 66 -5.10 -9.84 -11.29
N VAL A 67 -6.42 -9.91 -11.11
CA VAL A 67 -7.24 -11.05 -11.53
C VAL A 67 -7.72 -10.90 -12.97
N ASP A 68 -8.29 -9.74 -13.31
CA ASP A 68 -8.96 -9.53 -14.60
C ASP A 68 -8.00 -8.97 -15.64
N GLU A 69 -7.08 -8.09 -15.24
CA GLU A 69 -6.10 -7.48 -16.15
C GLU A 69 -4.73 -8.20 -16.18
N GLY A 70 -4.47 -9.09 -15.21
CA GLY A 70 -3.22 -9.85 -15.11
C GLY A 70 -2.00 -8.98 -14.79
N ILE A 71 -2.18 -7.88 -14.07
CA ILE A 71 -1.13 -6.94 -13.66
C ILE A 71 -0.64 -7.32 -12.26
N PRO A 72 0.58 -7.87 -12.10
CA PRO A 72 1.11 -8.31 -10.81
C PRO A 72 1.70 -7.14 -10.02
N LEU A 73 0.85 -6.21 -9.61
CA LEU A 73 1.21 -5.08 -8.74
C LEU A 73 0.77 -5.38 -7.30
N TYR A 74 1.74 -5.49 -6.40
CA TYR A 74 1.51 -5.80 -4.99
C TYR A 74 1.77 -4.55 -4.15
N VAL A 75 0.79 -4.14 -3.36
CA VAL A 75 0.86 -2.93 -2.55
C VAL A 75 1.03 -3.30 -1.08
N VAL A 76 2.06 -2.74 -0.44
CA VAL A 76 2.38 -3.00 0.97
C VAL A 76 2.35 -1.68 1.73
N PRO A 77 1.25 -1.38 2.44
CA PRO A 77 1.19 -0.20 3.30
C PRO A 77 2.03 -0.41 4.57
N VAL A 78 2.83 0.60 4.91
CA VAL A 78 3.68 0.63 6.10
C VAL A 78 3.54 1.99 6.79
N ARG A 79 3.78 1.99 8.11
CA ARG A 79 3.86 3.24 8.90
C ARG A 79 5.31 3.75 8.92
N PRO A 80 5.53 5.07 9.04
CA PRO A 80 6.87 5.62 9.22
C PRO A 80 7.60 4.97 10.40
N ILE A 81 8.90 4.76 10.25
CA ILE A 81 9.72 4.09 11.27
C ILE A 81 9.69 4.84 12.61
N GLU A 82 9.57 6.17 12.59
CA GLU A 82 9.44 7.00 13.78
C GLU A 82 8.20 6.65 14.60
N ARG A 83 7.07 6.36 13.95
CA ARG A 83 5.81 5.95 14.61
C ARG A 83 5.93 4.54 15.18
N ILE A 84 6.55 3.62 14.46
CA ILE A 84 6.83 2.26 14.95
C ILE A 84 7.73 2.32 16.20
N MET A 85 8.76 3.16 16.18
CA MET A 85 9.69 3.34 17.31
C MET A 85 9.02 4.01 18.51
N ALA A 86 8.06 4.92 18.30
CA ALA A 86 7.24 5.49 19.35
C ALA A 86 6.35 4.43 20.02
N ASP A 87 5.67 3.59 19.23
CA ASP A 87 4.85 2.48 19.72
C ASP A 87 5.66 1.44 20.52
N LEU A 88 6.88 1.11 20.07
CA LEU A 88 7.76 0.18 20.79
C LEU A 88 8.25 0.71 22.15
N ARG A 89 8.28 2.03 22.32
CA ARG A 89 8.58 2.68 23.62
C ARG A 89 7.33 2.81 24.49
N ALA A 90 6.14 2.57 23.96
CA ALA A 90 4.91 2.61 24.72
C ALA A 90 4.82 1.37 25.64
N PRO A 91 4.33 1.53 26.87
CA PRO A 91 4.18 0.42 27.81
C PRO A 91 3.13 -0.62 27.35
N ASP A 92 2.25 -0.27 26.40
CA ASP A 92 1.23 -1.16 25.83
C ASP A 92 1.11 -0.96 24.30
N PRO A 93 1.88 -1.69 23.48
CA PRO A 93 1.93 -1.47 22.04
C PRO A 93 0.69 -2.02 21.33
N VAL A 94 0.19 -1.27 20.33
CA VAL A 94 -1.07 -1.55 19.61
C VAL A 94 -1.12 -2.97 19.04
N TRP A 95 -0.04 -3.47 18.45
CA TRP A 95 0.03 -4.82 17.84
C TRP A 95 0.02 -5.98 18.86
N LYS A 96 0.19 -5.70 20.15
CA LYS A 96 0.01 -6.68 21.23
C LYS A 96 -1.39 -6.63 21.86
N ARG A 97 -2.22 -5.65 21.51
CA ARG A 97 -3.58 -5.60 22.04
C ARG A 97 -4.37 -6.77 21.45
N PRO A 98 -5.12 -7.50 22.29
CA PRO A 98 -5.98 -8.57 21.79
C PRO A 98 -7.03 -7.97 20.84
N LEU A 99 -7.29 -8.66 19.72
CA LEU A 99 -8.36 -8.29 18.81
C LEU A 99 -9.68 -8.19 19.59
N PRO A 100 -10.51 -7.16 19.32
CA PRO A 100 -11.80 -7.03 19.99
C PRO A 100 -12.62 -8.29 19.72
N SER A 101 -13.15 -8.88 20.79
CA SER A 101 -14.08 -9.99 20.70
C SER A 101 -15.36 -9.46 20.07
N PHE A 102 -15.66 -9.86 18.83
CA PHE A 102 -17.01 -9.67 18.28
C PHE A 102 -17.96 -10.58 19.08
N GLY A 103 -18.82 -9.97 19.89
CA GLY A 103 -19.86 -10.62 20.67
C GLY A 103 -21.17 -10.77 19.91
#